data_AF-A0A1C4XZC5-F1
#
_entry.id   AF-A0A1C4XZC5-F1
#
_cell.length_a   1.000
_cell.length_b   1.000
_cell.length_c   1.000
_cell.angle_alpha   90.00
_cell.angle_beta   90.00
_cell.angle_gamma   90.00
#
_symmetry.space_group_name_H-M   'P 1'
#
loop_
_entity.id
_entity.type
_entity.pdbx_description
1 polymer ?
#
loop_
_entity_poly.entity_id
_entity_poly.type
_entity_poly.pdbx_seq_one_letter_code
_entity_poly.pdbx_strand_id
1 'polypeptide(L)'
;MVFGLLSAAVQVILGALFGFLAGGTIGLLIGAVVGLLVGAVFGWAVTSAGVYAPDARGIFLFVVDHTWSLLNTVVGAIYLAVHLVFGHSLDRPTSAGSGRVCVVEGVSPRYATTIGTVCAGASSGIQRHEDVHIFQGRLLGPLYIPLVLANYVLFTIAPVWLLYHDHTNAPINRFTRYFEIGVYPHVWNEAIAYRIQGTPPR
;
A
#
# COMPACT_ATOMS: atom_id res chain seq x y z
N MET A 1 1.10 -19.72 9.05
CA MET A 1 0.52 -19.58 10.41
C MET A 1 1.38 -18.68 11.30
N VAL A 2 2.66 -19.01 11.55
CA VAL A 2 3.54 -18.20 12.41
C VAL A 2 3.64 -16.74 11.98
N PHE A 3 3.91 -16.46 10.70
CA PHE A 3 3.99 -15.08 10.20
C PHE A 3 2.73 -14.26 10.46
N GLY A 4 1.54 -14.83 10.23
CA GLY A 4 0.29 -14.11 10.48
C GLY A 4 0.04 -13.80 11.96
N LEU A 5 0.37 -14.74 12.86
CA LEU A 5 0.28 -14.49 14.31
C LEU A 5 1.22 -13.37 14.74
N LEU A 6 2.46 -13.37 14.23
CA LEU A 6 3.43 -12.32 14.51
C LEU A 6 2.98 -10.97 13.93
N SER A 7 2.45 -10.95 12.70
CA SER A 7 1.88 -9.74 12.10
C SER A 7 0.75 -9.16 12.96
N ALA A 8 -0.16 -10.00 13.46
CA ALA A 8 -1.23 -9.57 14.34
C ALA A 8 -0.69 -8.99 15.65
N ALA A 9 0.26 -9.67 16.29
CA ALA A 9 0.87 -9.21 17.53
C ALA A 9 1.57 -7.85 17.38
N VAL A 10 2.33 -7.66 16.28
CA VAL A 10 3.00 -6.39 15.98
C VAL A 10 2.00 -5.25 15.86
N GLN A 11 0.86 -5.46 15.18
CA GLN A 11 -0.19 -4.46 15.02
C GLN A 11 -0.87 -4.11 16.36
N VAL A 12 -1.13 -5.10 17.21
CA VAL A 12 -1.67 -4.88 18.57
C VAL A 12 -0.72 -4.06 19.41
N ILE A 13 0.57 -4.43 19.43
CA ILE A 13 1.60 -3.74 20.20
C ILE A 13 1.73 -2.29 19.73
N LEU A 14 1.79 -2.07 18.41
CA LEU A 14 1.92 -0.74 17.85
C LEU A 14 0.69 0.13 18.12
N GLY A 15 -0.52 -0.44 17.96
CA GLY A 15 -1.77 0.23 18.29
C GLY A 15 -1.83 0.62 19.77
N ALA A 16 -1.49 -0.30 20.67
CA ALA A 16 -1.42 -0.04 22.11
C ALA A 16 -0.41 1.08 22.44
N LEU A 17 0.77 1.05 21.83
CA LEU A 17 1.81 2.05 22.03
C LEU A 17 1.36 3.44 21.57
N PHE A 18 0.86 3.58 20.35
CA PHE A 18 0.38 4.88 19.85
C PHE A 18 -0.85 5.37 20.62
N GLY A 19 -1.75 4.46 20.99
CA GLY A 19 -2.87 4.77 21.85
C GLY A 19 -2.41 5.32 23.20
N PHE A 20 -1.44 4.67 23.83
CA PHE A 20 -0.87 5.13 25.10
C PHE A 20 -0.25 6.53 24.98
N LEU A 21 0.54 6.76 23.93
CA LEU A 21 1.17 8.06 23.68
C LEU A 21 0.15 9.18 23.45
N ALA A 22 -0.99 8.87 22.82
CA ALA A 22 -2.03 9.85 22.51
C ALA A 22 -3.00 10.14 23.68
N GLY A 23 -3.25 9.16 24.55
CA GLY A 23 -4.33 9.26 25.55
C GLY A 23 -4.11 8.48 26.86
N GLY A 24 -2.87 8.13 27.19
CA GLY A 24 -2.53 7.39 28.40
C GLY A 24 -3.18 6.00 28.44
N THR A 25 -3.58 5.53 29.62
CA THR A 25 -4.14 4.18 29.80
C THR A 25 -5.40 3.92 28.98
N ILE A 26 -6.31 4.90 28.87
CA ILE A 26 -7.53 4.76 28.06
C ILE A 26 -7.15 4.62 26.58
N GLY A 27 -6.25 5.49 26.11
CA GLY A 27 -5.74 5.41 24.75
C GLY A 27 -5.05 4.08 24.46
N LEU A 28 -4.27 3.52 25.41
CA LEU A 28 -3.65 2.20 25.29
C LEU A 28 -4.69 1.12 25.00
N LEU A 29 -5.77 1.06 25.79
CA LEU A 29 -6.81 0.06 25.64
C LEU A 29 -7.53 0.20 24.29
N ILE A 30 -7.89 1.42 23.90
CA ILE A 30 -8.51 1.70 22.60
C ILE A 30 -7.57 1.30 21.47
N GLY A 31 -6.31 1.71 21.54
CA GLY A 31 -5.28 1.42 20.56
C GLY A 31 -5.00 -0.08 20.43
N ALA A 32 -4.97 -0.82 21.54
CA ALA A 32 -4.82 -2.27 21.55
C ALA A 32 -6.00 -2.97 20.86
N VAL A 33 -7.23 -2.53 21.12
CA VAL A 33 -8.44 -3.07 20.45
C VAL A 33 -8.41 -2.78 18.96
N VAL A 34 -8.10 -1.55 18.55
CA VAL A 34 -7.98 -1.20 17.13
C VAL A 34 -6.86 -2.00 16.46
N GLY A 35 -5.69 -2.08 17.10
CA GLY A 35 -4.56 -2.89 16.63
C GLY A 35 -4.90 -4.38 16.54
N LEU A 36 -5.74 -4.91 17.43
CA LEU A 36 -6.24 -6.28 17.36
C LEU A 36 -7.18 -6.48 16.18
N LEU A 37 -8.13 -5.57 15.95
CA LEU A 37 -9.07 -5.69 14.84
C LEU A 37 -8.35 -5.67 13.49
N VAL A 38 -7.46 -4.69 13.29
CA VAL A 38 -6.66 -4.59 12.05
C VAL A 38 -5.65 -5.74 11.96
N GLY A 39 -4.96 -6.04 13.06
CA GLY A 39 -3.93 -7.07 13.13
C GLY A 39 -4.47 -8.48 12.91
N ALA A 40 -5.63 -8.82 13.46
CA ALA A 40 -6.26 -10.12 13.27
C ALA A 40 -6.65 -10.34 11.81
N VAL A 41 -7.25 -9.33 11.18
CA VAL A 41 -7.62 -9.37 9.75
C VAL A 41 -6.38 -9.54 8.87
N PHE A 42 -5.36 -8.72 9.08
CA PHE A 42 -4.13 -8.78 8.30
C PHE A 42 -3.35 -10.07 8.55
N GLY A 43 -3.23 -10.52 9.80
CA GLY A 43 -2.57 -11.77 10.16
C GLY A 43 -3.28 -13.01 9.59
N TRP A 44 -4.61 -13.00 9.57
CA TRP A 44 -5.41 -14.02 8.88
C TRP A 44 -5.15 -14.02 7.38
N ALA A 45 -5.13 -12.86 6.72
CA ALA A 45 -4.82 -12.77 5.30
C ALA A 45 -3.41 -13.27 4.98
N VAL A 46 -2.41 -12.84 5.77
CA VAL A 46 -1.02 -13.31 5.65
C VAL A 46 -0.92 -14.83 5.73
N THR A 47 -1.62 -15.44 6.69
CA THR A 47 -1.61 -16.89 6.86
C THR A 47 -2.39 -17.62 5.78
N SER A 48 -3.61 -17.18 5.49
CA SER A 48 -4.53 -17.88 4.58
C SER A 48 -4.12 -17.76 3.12
N ALA A 49 -3.41 -16.69 2.75
CA ALA A 49 -2.87 -16.47 1.42
C ALA A 49 -1.41 -16.91 1.27
N GLY A 50 -0.76 -17.37 2.34
CA GLY A 50 0.63 -17.85 2.30
C GLY A 50 1.62 -16.77 1.85
N VAL A 51 1.43 -15.53 2.30
CA VAL A 51 2.12 -14.33 1.76
C VAL A 51 3.64 -14.44 1.82
N TYR A 52 4.17 -14.94 2.94
CA TYR A 52 5.61 -15.14 3.12
C TYR A 52 5.93 -16.62 3.05
N ALA A 53 6.82 -16.98 2.12
CA ALA A 53 7.38 -18.32 2.04
C ALA A 53 8.26 -18.62 3.27
N PRO A 54 8.35 -19.87 3.74
CA PRO A 54 9.20 -20.26 4.86
C PRO A 54 10.68 -20.42 4.43
N ASP A 55 11.14 -19.59 3.51
CA ASP A 55 12.52 -19.55 3.02
C ASP A 55 13.23 -18.26 3.47
N ALA A 56 14.53 -18.17 3.21
CA ALA A 56 15.34 -17.01 3.62
C ALA A 56 14.80 -15.68 3.06
N ARG A 57 14.26 -15.69 1.83
CA ARG A 57 13.70 -14.51 1.19
C ARG A 57 12.40 -14.09 1.86
N GLY A 58 11.48 -15.02 2.10
CA GLY A 58 10.22 -14.75 2.77
C GLY A 58 10.42 -14.24 4.20
N ILE A 59 11.35 -14.83 4.95
CA ILE A 59 11.74 -14.34 6.28
C ILE A 59 12.32 -12.92 6.19
N PHE A 60 13.22 -12.66 5.24
CA PHE A 60 13.80 -11.33 5.06
C PHE A 60 12.72 -10.28 4.76
N LEU A 61 11.83 -10.56 3.80
CA LEU A 61 10.72 -9.65 3.47
C LEU A 61 9.81 -9.42 4.67
N PHE A 62 9.47 -10.49 5.42
CA PHE A 62 8.69 -10.37 6.64
C PHE A 62 9.34 -9.43 7.67
N VAL A 63 10.65 -9.59 7.90
CA VAL A 63 11.39 -8.74 8.83
C VAL A 63 11.38 -7.29 8.36
N VAL A 64 11.66 -7.02 7.08
CA VAL A 64 11.63 -5.67 6.52
C VAL A 64 10.25 -5.03 6.69
N ASP A 65 9.19 -5.77 6.36
CA ASP A 65 7.81 -5.27 6.41
C ASP A 65 7.33 -4.99 7.84
N HIS A 66 7.86 -5.67 8.86
CA HIS A 66 7.46 -5.52 10.26
C HIS A 66 8.48 -4.76 11.13
N THR A 67 9.53 -4.19 10.53
CA THR A 67 10.51 -3.35 11.21
C THR A 67 10.70 -2.03 10.47
N TRP A 68 11.48 -2.05 9.39
CA TRP A 68 11.82 -0.88 8.60
C TRP A 68 10.62 -0.28 7.88
N SER A 69 9.80 -1.10 7.24
CA SER A 69 8.61 -0.66 6.49
C SER A 69 7.32 -0.80 7.30
N LEU A 70 7.41 -0.87 8.64
CA LEU A 70 6.28 -1.13 9.53
C LEU A 70 5.11 -0.17 9.33
N LEU A 71 5.39 1.14 9.24
CA LEU A 71 4.32 2.13 9.03
C LEU A 71 3.57 1.89 7.72
N ASN A 72 4.27 1.57 6.64
CA ASN A 72 3.63 1.27 5.36
C ASN A 72 2.77 0.00 5.47
N THR A 73 3.28 -1.05 6.12
CA THR A 73 2.55 -2.29 6.37
C THR A 73 1.29 -2.07 7.18
N VAL A 74 1.32 -1.19 8.19
CA VAL A 74 0.16 -0.85 9.01
C VAL A 74 -0.91 -0.15 8.18
N VAL A 75 -0.52 0.85 7.39
CA VAL A 75 -1.48 1.54 6.50
C VAL A 75 -2.05 0.57 5.46
N GLY A 76 -1.24 -0.33 4.91
CA GLY A 76 -1.71 -1.40 4.03
C GLY A 76 -2.69 -2.35 4.72
N ALA A 77 -2.45 -2.73 5.98
CA ALA A 77 -3.35 -3.57 6.74
C ALA A 77 -4.70 -2.91 7.01
N ILE A 78 -4.72 -1.60 7.30
CA ILE A 78 -5.96 -0.81 7.41
C ILE A 78 -6.69 -0.82 6.06
N TYR A 79 -5.97 -0.57 4.97
CA TYR A 79 -6.52 -0.60 3.62
C TYR A 79 -7.15 -1.96 3.29
N LEU A 80 -6.47 -3.07 3.62
CA LEU A 80 -7.03 -4.41 3.49
C LEU A 80 -8.31 -4.60 4.30
N ALA A 81 -8.30 -4.19 5.58
CA ALA A 81 -9.47 -4.32 6.44
C ALA A 81 -10.69 -3.59 5.84
N VAL A 82 -10.48 -2.40 5.29
CA VAL A 82 -11.53 -1.65 4.56
C VAL A 82 -12.04 -2.44 3.37
N HIS A 83 -11.16 -2.97 2.52
CA HIS A 83 -11.56 -3.79 1.36
C HIS A 83 -12.43 -4.99 1.77
N LEU A 84 -12.04 -5.70 2.82
CA LEU A 84 -12.79 -6.87 3.29
C LEU A 84 -14.14 -6.48 3.91
N VAL A 85 -14.26 -5.31 4.55
CA VAL A 85 -15.55 -4.77 5.01
C VAL A 85 -16.50 -4.52 3.83
N PHE A 86 -15.98 -4.12 2.67
CA PHE A 86 -16.76 -3.96 1.44
C PHE A 86 -17.02 -5.27 0.68
N GLY A 87 -16.68 -6.42 1.27
CA GLY A 87 -16.93 -7.74 0.67
C GLY A 87 -15.97 -8.12 -0.44
N HIS A 88 -14.84 -7.41 -0.58
CA HIS A 88 -13.81 -7.77 -1.55
C HIS A 88 -13.09 -9.06 -1.11
N SER A 89 -12.49 -9.75 -2.07
CA SER A 89 -11.93 -11.09 -1.88
C SER A 89 -10.40 -11.09 -2.00
N LEU A 90 -9.74 -11.91 -1.17
CA LEU A 90 -8.30 -12.15 -1.30
C LEU A 90 -7.98 -12.91 -2.59
N ASP A 91 -7.03 -12.39 -3.36
CA ASP A 91 -6.36 -13.11 -4.44
C ASP A 91 -5.21 -13.93 -3.85
N ARG A 92 -5.55 -15.13 -3.36
CA ARG A 92 -4.58 -16.04 -2.73
C ARG A 92 -3.52 -16.55 -3.71
N PRO A 93 -3.85 -16.96 -4.96
CA PRO A 93 -2.84 -17.37 -5.92
C PRO A 93 -1.76 -16.31 -6.17
N THR A 94 -2.15 -15.04 -6.35
CA THR A 94 -1.17 -13.95 -6.60
C THR A 94 -0.41 -13.56 -5.33
N SER A 95 -1.03 -13.72 -4.15
CA SER A 95 -0.40 -13.42 -2.86
C SER A 95 0.67 -14.43 -2.45
N ALA A 96 0.52 -15.71 -2.81
CA ALA A 96 1.34 -16.80 -2.29
C ALA A 96 2.84 -16.59 -2.57
N GLY A 97 3.64 -16.54 -1.50
CA GLY A 97 5.10 -16.36 -1.56
C GLY A 97 5.58 -15.03 -2.14
N SER A 98 4.68 -14.08 -2.39
CA SER A 98 4.98 -12.80 -3.04
C SER A 98 5.50 -11.74 -2.07
N GLY A 99 5.27 -11.93 -0.77
CA GLY A 99 5.49 -10.90 0.25
C GLY A 99 4.46 -9.76 0.19
N ARG A 100 3.31 -9.94 -0.47
CA ARG A 100 2.20 -8.98 -0.47
C ARG A 100 0.86 -9.69 -0.34
N VAL A 101 -0.13 -8.98 0.19
CA VAL A 101 -1.54 -9.42 0.14
C VAL A 101 -2.18 -8.79 -1.08
N CYS A 102 -2.69 -9.61 -1.98
CA CYS A 102 -3.45 -9.17 -3.15
C CYS A 102 -4.95 -9.33 -2.90
N VAL A 103 -5.73 -8.34 -3.34
CA VAL A 103 -7.20 -8.32 -3.36
C VAL A 103 -7.66 -8.29 -4.80
N VAL A 104 -8.64 -9.12 -5.15
CA VAL A 104 -9.13 -9.27 -6.53
C VAL A 104 -9.71 -7.95 -7.05
N GLU A 105 -10.53 -7.30 -6.24
CA GLU A 105 -11.24 -6.08 -6.61
C GLU A 105 -10.46 -4.82 -6.22
N GLY A 106 -10.33 -3.90 -7.17
CA GLY A 106 -9.77 -2.56 -6.94
C GLY A 106 -10.79 -1.55 -6.43
N VAL A 107 -10.32 -0.38 -6.00
CA VAL A 107 -11.20 0.77 -5.66
C VAL A 107 -11.80 1.40 -6.92
N SER A 108 -11.12 1.26 -8.05
CA SER A 108 -11.57 1.72 -9.37
C SER A 108 -11.41 0.61 -10.38
N PRO A 109 -12.36 0.43 -11.33
CA PRO A 109 -12.21 -0.55 -12.40
C PRO A 109 -11.06 -0.23 -13.37
N ARG A 110 -10.48 0.97 -13.28
CA ARG A 110 -9.40 1.43 -14.17
C ARG A 110 -8.00 1.31 -13.57
N TYR A 111 -7.89 1.18 -12.26
CA TYR A 111 -6.61 1.30 -11.56
C TYR A 111 -6.44 0.18 -10.57
N ALA A 112 -5.28 -0.46 -10.61
CA ALA A 112 -4.76 -1.17 -9.47
C ALA A 112 -4.26 -0.14 -8.45
N THR A 113 -4.26 -0.51 -7.17
CA THR A 113 -3.79 0.39 -6.12
C THR A 113 -3.04 -0.40 -5.07
N THR A 114 -1.81 0.03 -4.80
CA THR A 114 -0.97 -0.52 -3.75
C THR A 114 -0.79 0.49 -2.63
N ILE A 115 -1.09 0.04 -1.41
CA ILE A 115 -0.81 0.77 -0.19
C ILE A 115 -0.04 -0.17 0.74
N GLY A 116 1.21 0.19 1.03
CA GLY A 116 2.11 -0.65 1.81
C GLY A 116 2.36 -2.00 1.17
N THR A 117 2.03 -3.07 1.89
CA THR A 117 2.18 -4.47 1.44
C THR A 117 0.89 -5.05 0.86
N VAL A 118 -0.12 -4.21 0.60
CA VAL A 118 -1.43 -4.62 0.12
C VAL A 118 -1.69 -4.02 -1.26
N CYS A 119 -2.05 -4.88 -2.20
CA CYS A 119 -2.33 -4.52 -3.58
C CYS A 119 -3.78 -4.91 -3.91
N ALA A 120 -4.55 -4.02 -4.52
CA ALA A 120 -5.94 -4.25 -4.87
C ALA A 120 -6.19 -4.03 -6.37
N GLY A 121 -6.92 -4.94 -7.01
CA GLY A 121 -7.30 -4.82 -8.42
C GLY A 121 -6.17 -5.08 -9.42
N ALA A 122 -5.03 -5.61 -8.96
CA ALA A 122 -3.93 -5.91 -9.86
C ALA A 122 -4.20 -7.16 -10.70
N SER A 123 -3.85 -7.06 -11.98
CA SER A 123 -3.80 -8.17 -12.94
C SER A 123 -2.35 -8.42 -13.36
N SER A 124 -2.09 -9.54 -14.04
CA SER A 124 -0.76 -9.88 -14.53
C SER A 124 -0.10 -8.78 -15.39
N GLY A 125 -0.90 -8.00 -16.12
CA GLY A 125 -0.40 -6.88 -16.92
C GLY A 125 0.12 -5.69 -16.10
N ILE A 126 -0.46 -5.42 -14.92
CA ILE A 126 -0.15 -4.26 -14.06
C ILE A 126 0.65 -4.63 -12.80
N GLN A 127 0.74 -5.91 -12.45
CA GLN A 127 1.38 -6.35 -11.22
C GLN A 127 2.83 -5.87 -11.08
N ARG A 128 3.58 -5.79 -12.18
CA ARG A 128 4.96 -5.29 -12.14
C ARG A 128 5.06 -3.82 -11.71
N HIS A 129 4.05 -3.00 -12.02
CA HIS A 129 3.94 -1.61 -11.56
C HIS A 129 3.70 -1.56 -10.05
N GLU A 130 2.73 -2.34 -9.59
CA GLU A 130 2.38 -2.44 -8.17
C GLU A 130 3.56 -2.95 -7.32
N ASP A 131 4.37 -3.86 -7.87
CA ASP A 131 5.59 -4.37 -7.22
C ASP A 131 6.65 -3.29 -7.04
N VAL A 132 6.68 -2.28 -7.91
CA VAL A 132 7.55 -1.11 -7.75
C VAL A 132 7.12 -0.29 -6.53
N HIS A 133 5.83 -0.10 -6.30
CA HIS A 133 5.35 0.62 -5.12
C HIS A 133 5.67 -0.10 -3.81
N ILE A 134 5.55 -1.44 -3.79
CA ILE A 134 5.97 -2.24 -2.63
C ILE A 134 7.47 -2.11 -2.41
N PHE A 135 8.27 -2.18 -3.49
CA PHE A 135 9.72 -2.02 -3.40
C PHE A 135 10.10 -0.61 -2.91
N GLN A 136 9.47 0.44 -3.43
CA GLN A 136 9.67 1.82 -2.97
C GLN A 136 9.34 1.96 -1.47
N GLY A 137 8.25 1.35 -1.01
CA GLY A 137 7.88 1.27 0.41
C GLY A 137 8.95 0.59 1.27
N ARG A 138 9.45 -0.56 0.82
CA ARG A 138 10.51 -1.29 1.51
C ARG A 138 11.86 -0.57 1.49
N LEU A 139 12.16 0.16 0.42
CA LEU A 139 13.40 0.91 0.28
C LEU A 139 13.41 2.12 1.20
N LEU A 140 12.36 2.94 1.16
CA LEU A 140 12.27 4.20 1.88
C LEU A 140 11.74 4.05 3.32
N GLY A 141 11.22 2.87 3.66
CA GLY A 141 10.74 2.54 5.00
C GLY A 141 9.71 3.55 5.49
N PRO A 142 9.87 4.12 6.70
CA PRO A 142 8.86 5.01 7.28
C PRO A 142 8.65 6.31 6.50
N LEU A 143 9.58 6.69 5.61
CA LEU A 143 9.49 7.92 4.83
C LEU A 143 8.67 7.78 3.55
N TYR A 144 8.34 6.56 3.09
CA TYR A 144 7.67 6.35 1.81
C TYR A 144 6.33 7.10 1.72
N ILE A 145 5.36 6.78 2.58
CA ILE A 145 4.03 7.40 2.56
C ILE A 145 4.13 8.93 2.75
N PRO A 146 4.88 9.48 3.73
CA PRO A 146 5.06 10.92 3.86
C PRO A 146 5.60 11.59 2.58
N LEU A 147 6.60 11.00 1.93
CA LEU A 147 7.18 11.55 0.71
C LEU A 147 6.24 11.47 -0.49
N VAL A 148 5.46 10.39 -0.61
CA VAL A 148 4.42 10.27 -1.64
C VAL A 148 3.36 11.35 -1.42
N LEU A 149 2.81 11.48 -0.21
CA LEU A 149 1.79 12.48 0.11
C LEU A 149 2.30 13.90 -0.13
N ALA A 150 3.51 14.22 0.34
CA ALA A 150 4.12 15.53 0.13
C ALA A 150 4.28 15.83 -1.37
N ASN A 151 4.64 14.84 -2.17
CA ASN A 151 4.78 15.02 -3.61
C ASN A 151 3.43 15.22 -4.31
N TYR A 152 2.39 14.48 -3.93
CA TYR A 152 1.03 14.73 -4.40
C TYR A 152 0.55 16.14 -4.08
N VAL A 153 0.74 16.60 -2.84
CA VAL A 153 0.38 17.96 -2.43
C VAL A 153 1.15 19.00 -3.24
N LEU A 154 2.47 18.84 -3.36
CA LEU A 154 3.31 19.76 -4.12
C LEU A 154 2.89 19.82 -5.59
N PHE A 155 2.67 18.68 -6.24
CA PHE A 155 2.35 18.62 -7.67
C PHE A 155 0.91 19.03 -7.97
N THR A 156 0.03 19.01 -6.96
CA THR A 156 -1.32 19.58 -7.03
C THR A 156 -1.31 21.10 -6.90
N ILE A 157 -0.48 21.66 -6.01
CA ILE A 157 -0.46 23.11 -5.74
C ILE A 157 0.49 23.85 -6.68
N ALA A 158 1.66 23.27 -6.96
CA ALA A 158 2.70 23.80 -7.83
C ALA A 158 2.95 22.80 -8.98
N PRO A 159 2.08 22.76 -10.00
CA PRO A 159 2.11 21.76 -11.05
C PRO A 159 3.24 22.00 -12.06
N VAL A 160 4.49 21.82 -11.63
CA VAL A 160 5.71 21.95 -12.45
C VAL A 160 5.68 21.02 -13.66
N TRP A 161 4.89 19.95 -13.59
CA TRP A 161 4.65 19.03 -14.68
C TRP A 161 3.93 19.64 -15.89
N LEU A 162 3.24 20.77 -15.73
CA LEU A 162 2.68 21.51 -16.88
C LEU A 162 3.75 21.92 -17.89
N LEU A 163 5.01 22.08 -17.46
CA LEU A 163 6.12 22.47 -18.31
C LEU A 163 6.55 21.38 -19.31
N TYR A 164 6.26 20.11 -19.03
CA TYR A 164 6.70 18.96 -19.83
C TYR A 164 5.59 17.95 -20.12
N HIS A 165 4.34 18.26 -19.75
CA HIS A 165 3.18 17.42 -20.04
C HIS A 165 2.84 17.43 -21.54
N ASP A 166 2.35 16.30 -22.05
CA ASP A 166 1.91 16.16 -23.44
C ASP A 166 0.50 16.74 -23.61
N HIS A 167 0.45 18.07 -23.78
CA HIS A 167 -0.79 18.81 -23.97
C HIS A 167 -1.55 18.44 -25.26
N THR A 168 -0.88 17.78 -26.22
CA THR A 168 -1.48 17.43 -27.51
C THR A 168 -2.22 16.11 -27.43
N ASN A 169 -1.58 15.07 -26.89
CA ASN A 169 -2.16 13.73 -26.84
C ASN A 169 -2.91 13.44 -25.54
N ALA A 170 -2.70 14.23 -24.49
CA ALA A 170 -3.38 14.09 -23.21
C ALA A 170 -3.94 15.45 -22.73
N PRO A 171 -4.93 16.04 -23.40
CA PRO A 171 -5.44 17.37 -23.03
C PRO A 171 -6.17 17.36 -21.68
N ILE A 172 -5.83 18.31 -20.81
CA ILE A 172 -6.51 18.53 -19.53
C ILE A 172 -7.71 19.45 -19.75
N ASN A 173 -8.86 18.86 -20.07
CA ASN A 173 -10.09 19.59 -20.42
C ASN A 173 -11.17 19.56 -19.33
N ARG A 174 -10.91 18.92 -18.18
CA ARG A 174 -11.82 18.86 -17.03
C ARG A 174 -11.05 18.65 -15.73
N PHE A 175 -11.69 19.01 -14.62
CA PHE A 175 -11.09 18.91 -13.28
C PHE A 175 -10.60 17.48 -12.94
N THR A 176 -11.34 16.43 -13.32
CA THR A 176 -10.89 15.06 -13.05
C THR A 176 -9.64 14.68 -13.85
N ARG A 177 -9.52 15.14 -15.10
CA ARG A 177 -8.33 14.93 -15.95
C ARG A 177 -7.09 15.58 -15.35
N TYR A 178 -7.24 16.72 -14.67
CA TYR A 178 -6.12 17.36 -13.98
C TYR A 178 -5.43 16.38 -13.00
N PHE A 179 -6.21 15.57 -12.28
CA PHE A 179 -5.64 14.55 -11.40
C PHE A 179 -5.24 13.29 -12.15
N GLU A 180 -6.10 12.75 -13.02
CA GLU A 180 -5.89 11.45 -13.70
C GLU A 180 -4.67 11.44 -14.63
N ILE A 181 -4.43 12.52 -15.38
CA ILE A 181 -3.36 12.60 -16.39
C ILE A 181 -2.35 13.73 -16.15
N GLY A 182 -2.68 14.67 -15.25
CA GLY A 182 -1.75 15.67 -14.76
C GLY A 182 -1.02 15.15 -13.53
N VAL A 183 -1.59 15.33 -12.34
CA VAL A 183 -0.90 15.05 -11.08
C VAL A 183 -0.44 13.58 -10.97
N TYR A 184 -1.35 12.62 -11.17
CA TYR A 184 -1.13 11.20 -10.90
C TYR A 184 0.07 10.60 -11.65
N PRO A 185 0.21 10.68 -12.99
CA PRO A 185 1.35 10.08 -13.68
C PRO A 185 2.68 10.79 -13.43
N HIS A 186 2.65 12.02 -12.91
CA HIS A 186 3.85 12.86 -12.75
C HIS A 186 4.43 12.83 -11.34
N VAL A 187 3.71 12.35 -10.32
CA VAL A 187 4.32 12.12 -9.01
C VAL A 187 5.42 11.07 -9.12
N TRP A 188 6.52 11.26 -8.39
CA TRP A 188 7.77 10.52 -8.62
C TRP A 188 7.58 9.01 -8.50
N ASN A 189 6.72 8.55 -7.57
CA ASN A 189 6.51 7.13 -7.31
C ASN A 189 5.81 6.44 -8.49
N GLU A 190 4.79 7.09 -9.06
CA GLU A 190 4.07 6.63 -10.26
C GLU A 190 4.94 6.76 -11.51
N ALA A 191 5.63 7.89 -11.69
CA ALA A 191 6.50 8.11 -12.83
C ALA A 191 7.61 7.07 -12.93
N ILE A 192 8.18 6.63 -11.81
CA ILE A 192 9.16 5.53 -11.77
C ILE A 192 8.49 4.19 -12.10
N ALA A 193 7.32 3.91 -11.54
CA ALA A 193 6.61 2.65 -11.78
C ALA A 193 6.23 2.50 -13.28
N TYR A 194 5.73 3.57 -13.91
CA TYR A 194 5.49 3.59 -15.34
C TYR A 194 6.77 3.37 -16.16
N ARG A 195 7.90 4.00 -15.81
CA ARG A 195 9.16 3.75 -16.55
C ARG A 195 9.59 2.28 -16.54
N ILE A 196 9.22 1.50 -15.52
CA ILE A 196 9.56 0.08 -15.41
C ILE A 196 8.56 -0.81 -16.14
N GLN A 197 7.26 -0.48 -16.09
CA GLN A 197 6.19 -1.32 -16.61
C GLN A 197 5.75 -0.93 -18.04
N GLY A 198 5.74 0.35 -18.42
CA GLY A 198 5.29 0.84 -19.74
C GLY A 198 4.66 2.24 -19.72
N THR A 199 3.90 2.61 -20.76
CA THR A 199 3.32 3.97 -20.86
C THR A 199 2.20 4.22 -19.84
N PRO A 200 2.16 5.42 -19.22
CA PRO A 200 1.09 5.84 -18.33
C PRO A 200 -0.29 5.90 -19.01
N PRO A 201 -1.38 5.92 -18.23
CA PRO A 201 -2.74 6.19 -18.73
C PRO A 201 -2.75 7.45 -19.59
N ARG A 202 -3.40 7.39 -20.75
CA ARG A 202 -3.60 8.51 -21.69
C ARG A 202 -5.04 9.04 -21.61
#